data_AF-A0A545U8G4-F1
#
_entry.id   AF-A0A545U8G4-F1
#
_cell.length_a   1.000
_cell.length_b   1.000
_cell.length_c   1.000
_cell.angle_alpha   90.00
_cell.angle_beta   90.00
_cell.angle_gamma   90.00
#
_symmetry.space_group_name_H-M   'P 1'
#
loop_
_entity.id
_entity.type
_entity.pdbx_description
1 polymer ?
#
loop_
_entity_poly.entity_id
_entity_poly.type
_entity_poly.pdbx_seq_one_letter_code
_entity_poly.pdbx_strand_id
1 'polypeptide(L)' 'MSGVFRQFRNGAMVFFGGLAVVYLASQMPASWQQEIVLLGGLALAGIGFVVAMLAQVRLVIGRIVQFMQKK' A
#
# COMPACT_ATOMS: atom_id res chain seq x y z
N MET A 1 8.04 -12.55 -13.19
CA MET A 1 8.48 -11.45 -12.28
C MET A 1 7.86 -10.08 -12.59
N SER A 2 7.43 -9.77 -13.83
CA SER A 2 6.83 -8.47 -14.19
C SER A 2 5.50 -8.15 -13.49
N GLY A 3 4.63 -9.16 -13.32
CA GLY A 3 3.33 -8.98 -12.66
C GLY A 3 3.42 -8.61 -11.17
N VAL A 4 4.38 -9.19 -10.45
CA VAL A 4 4.56 -8.93 -9.00
C VAL A 4 5.06 -7.50 -8.75
N PHE A 5 5.97 -7.00 -9.59
CA PHE A 5 6.42 -5.61 -9.52
C PHE A 5 5.29 -4.62 -9.83
N ARG A 6 4.44 -4.92 -10.82
CA ARG A 6 3.25 -4.11 -11.11
C ARG A 6 2.26 -4.10 -9.93
N GLN A 7 2.08 -5.24 -9.25
CA GLN A 7 1.22 -5.33 -8.06
C GLN A 7 1.80 -4.53 -6.88
N PHE A 8 3.11 -4.59 -6.66
CA PHE A 8 3.80 -3.75 -5.68
C PHE A 8 3.59 -2.26 -5.97
N ARG A 9 3.85 -1.84 -7.21
CA ARG A 9 3.68 -0.44 -7.62
C ARG A 9 2.26 0.05 -7.42
N ASN A 10 1.26 -0.74 -7.82
CA ASN A 10 -0.14 -0.38 -7.66
C ASN A 10 -0.53 -0.31 -6.17
N GLY A 11 -0.08 -1.26 -5.35
CA GLY A 11 -0.28 -1.22 -3.90
C GLY A 11 0.34 0.02 -3.27
N ALA A 12 1.58 0.35 -3.65
CA ALA A 12 2.28 1.55 -3.17
C ALA A 12 1.57 2.84 -3.60
N MET A 13 1.11 2.94 -4.85
CA MET A 13 0.34 4.09 -5.34
C MET A 13 -0.95 4.28 -4.53
N VAL A 14 -1.69 3.22 -4.27
CA VAL A 14 -2.91 3.27 -3.46
C VAL A 14 -2.59 3.62 -2.01
N PHE A 15 -1.51 3.07 -1.45
CA PHE A 15 -1.06 3.38 -0.08
C PHE A 15 -0.74 4.87 0.09
N PHE A 16 0.14 5.40 -0.76
CA PHE A 16 0.52 6.81 -0.71
C PHE A 16 -0.65 7.74 -1.05
N GLY A 17 -1.53 7.34 -1.97
CA GLY A 17 -2.78 8.04 -2.23
C GLY A 17 -3.68 8.10 -1.00
N GLY A 18 -3.84 6.98 -0.29
CA GLY A 18 -4.58 6.94 0.98
C GLY A 18 -3.97 7.83 2.06
N LEU A 19 -2.63 7.83 2.19
CA LEU A 19 -1.92 8.75 3.08
C LEU A 19 -2.11 10.22 2.71
N ALA A 20 -2.13 10.55 1.42
CA ALA A 20 -2.41 11.90 0.96
C ALA A 20 -3.84 12.33 1.35
N VAL A 21 -4.83 11.43 1.22
CA VAL A 21 -6.21 11.69 1.69
C VAL A 21 -6.25 11.90 3.20
N VAL A 22 -5.55 11.08 3.99
CA VAL A 22 -5.44 11.25 5.45
C VAL A 22 -4.84 12.60 5.81
N TYR A 23 -3.77 13.00 5.13
CA TYR A 23 -3.12 14.29 5.32
C TYR A 23 -4.06 15.45 5.01
N LEU A 24 -4.77 15.40 3.87
CA LEU A 24 -5.74 16.42 3.51
C LEU A 24 -6.91 16.47 4.49
N ALA A 25 -7.41 15.32 4.95
CA ALA A 25 -8.45 15.24 5.96
C ALA A 25 -8.01 15.89 7.28
N SER A 26 -6.74 15.74 7.68
CA SER A 26 -6.23 16.38 8.91
C SER A 26 -6.22 17.90 8.88
N GLN A 27 -6.29 18.52 7.71
CA GLN A 27 -6.36 19.97 7.55
C GLN A 27 -7.81 20.50 7.55
N MET A 28 -8.81 19.61 7.55
CA MET A 28 -10.21 20.00 7.62
C MET A 28 -10.60 20.36 9.07
N PRO A 29 -11.59 21.25 9.27
CA PRO A 29 -12.14 21.52 10.58
C PRO A 29 -12.75 20.27 11.22
N ALA A 30 -12.60 20.17 12.55
CA ALA A 30 -13.18 19.10 13.35
C ALA A 30 -14.68 18.96 13.08
N SER A 31 -15.05 17.88 12.40
CA SER A 31 -16.42 17.63 11.93
C SER A 31 -16.63 16.15 11.60
N TRP A 32 -17.88 15.71 11.62
CA TRP A 32 -18.24 14.36 11.19
C TRP A 32 -17.79 14.05 9.76
N GLN A 33 -17.75 15.06 8.89
CA GLN A 33 -17.25 14.91 7.52
C GLN A 33 -15.76 14.59 7.50
N GLN A 34 -14.96 15.28 8.32
CA GLN A 34 -13.53 14.99 8.46
C GLN A 34 -13.31 13.53 8.88
N GLU A 35 -14.04 13.05 9.89
CA GLU A 35 -13.88 11.68 10.39
C GLU A 35 -14.16 10.62 9.32
N ILE A 36 -15.21 10.82 8.52
CA ILE A 36 -15.55 9.92 7.40
C ILE A 36 -14.45 9.92 6.34
N VAL A 37 -13.95 11.09 5.96
CA VAL A 37 -12.87 11.21 4.95
C VAL A 37 -11.57 10.61 5.49
N LEU A 38 -11.26 10.83 6.77
CA LEU A 38 -10.10 10.25 7.45
C LEU A 38 -10.17 8.72 7.47
N LEU A 39 -11.33 8.15 7.84
CA LEU A 39 -11.58 6.70 7.82
C LEU A 39 -11.43 6.14 6.41
N GLY A 40 -11.96 6.83 5.39
CA GLY A 40 -11.80 6.45 3.99
C GLY A 40 -10.33 6.44 3.55
N GLY A 41 -9.58 7.48 3.90
CA GLY A 41 -8.13 7.57 3.65
C GLY A 41 -7.35 6.45 4.34
N LEU A 42 -7.67 6.15 5.60
CA LEU A 42 -7.05 5.06 6.36
C LEU A 42 -7.36 3.69 5.75
N ALA A 43 -8.59 3.46 5.29
CA ALA A 43 -8.96 2.21 4.63
C ALA A 43 -8.18 2.03 3.32
N LEU A 44 -8.06 3.09 2.50
CA LEU A 44 -7.26 3.07 1.27
C LEU A 44 -5.79 2.83 1.55
N ALA A 45 -5.22 3.51 2.56
CA ALA A 45 -3.85 3.31 2.99
C ALA A 45 -3.64 1.86 3.45
N GLY A 46 -4.50 1.34 4.32
CA GLY A 46 -4.42 -0.04 4.82
C GLY A 46 -4.44 -1.07 3.69
N ILE A 47 -5.37 -0.96 2.74
CA ILE A 47 -5.46 -1.87 1.60
C ILE A 47 -4.21 -1.77 0.71
N GLY A 48 -3.78 -0.55 0.37
CA GLY A 48 -2.58 -0.32 -0.43
C GLY A 48 -1.33 -0.90 0.22
N PHE A 49 -1.20 -0.74 1.55
CA PHE A 49 -0.09 -1.27 2.34
C PHE A 49 -0.04 -2.79 2.31
N VAL A 50 -1.17 -3.46 2.56
CA VAL A 50 -1.24 -4.94 2.53
C VAL A 50 -0.88 -5.47 1.14
N VAL A 51 -1.41 -4.87 0.07
CA VAL A 51 -1.11 -5.27 -1.31
C VAL A 51 0.37 -5.06 -1.63
N ALA A 52 0.94 -3.91 -1.26
CA ALA A 52 2.36 -3.62 -1.44
C ALA A 52 3.23 -4.62 -0.67
N MET A 53 2.88 -4.91 0.59
CA MET A 53 3.66 -5.82 1.42
C MET A 53 3.61 -7.26 0.94
N LEU A 54 2.45 -7.76 0.52
CA LEU A 54 2.34 -9.09 -0.09
C LEU A 54 3.19 -9.21 -1.36
N ALA A 55 3.19 -8.18 -2.20
CA ALA A 55 4.03 -8.17 -3.41
C ALA A 55 5.52 -8.12 -3.07
N GLN A 56 5.91 -7.32 -2.07
CA GLN A 56 7.30 -7.23 -1.59
C GLN A 56 7.78 -8.57 -1.02
N VAL A 57 6.98 -9.22 -0.18
CA VAL A 57 7.30 -10.55 0.38
C VAL A 57 7.48 -11.58 -0.73
N ARG A 58 6.60 -11.59 -1.75
CA ARG A 58 6.73 -12.47 -2.92
C ARG A 58 8.01 -12.23 -3.71
N LEU A 59 8.45 -10.97 -3.87
CA LEU A 59 9.72 -10.66 -4.53
C LEU A 59 10.92 -11.16 -3.72
N VAL A 60 10.90 -11.01 -2.40
CA VAL A 60 11.97 -11.50 -1.52
C VAL A 60 12.04 -13.02 -1.55
N ILE A 61 10.91 -13.72 -1.36
CA ILE A 61 10.86 -15.19 -1.45
C ILE A 61 11.33 -15.67 -2.82
N GLY A 62 10.88 -15.03 -3.90
CA GLY A 62 11.31 -15.38 -5.26
C GLY A 62 12.82 -15.27 -5.46
N ARG A 63 13.46 -14.24 -4.89
CA ARG A 63 14.93 -14.10 -4.91
C ARG A 63 15.63 -15.17 -4.08
N ILE A 64 15.13 -15.49 -2.89
CA ILE A 64 15.71 -16.52 -2.01
C ILE A 64 15.62 -17.90 -2.67
N VAL A 65 14.46 -18.27 -3.21
CA VAL A 65 14.27 -19.56 -3.90
C VAL A 65 15.18 -19.66 -5.13
N GLN A 66 15.28 -18.61 -5.96
CA GLN A 66 16.22 -18.60 -7.09
C GLN A 66 17.67 -18.73 -6.65
N PHE A 67 18.05 -18.09 -5.54
CA PHE A 67 19.40 -18.20 -4.98
C PHE A 67 19.70 -19.62 -4.48
N MET A 68 18.72 -20.28 -3.86
CA MET A 68 18.85 -21.67 -3.40
C MET A 68 18.87 -22.69 -4.54
N GLN A 69 18.13 -22.45 -5.64
CA GLN A 69 18.11 -23.33 -6.82
C GLN A 69 19.34 -23.19 -7.72
N LYS A 70 20.11 -22.10 -7.60
CA LYS A 70 21.33 -21.87 -8.37
C LYS A 70 22.59 -22.47 -7.73
N LYS A 71 22.42 -23.25 -6.66
CA LYS A 71 23.46 -24.00 -5.96
C LYS A 71 23.24 -25.48 -6.21
#